data_AF-A0A444XGP2-F1
#
_entry.id   AF-A0A444XGP2-F1
#
_cell.length_a   1.000
_cell.length_b   1.000
_cell.length_c   1.000
_cell.angle_alpha   90.00
_cell.angle_beta   90.00
_cell.angle_gamma   90.00
#
_symmetry.space_group_name_H-M   'P 1'
#
loop_
_entity.id
_entity.type
_entity.pdbx_description
1 polymer ?
#
loop_
_entity_poly.entity_id
_entity_poly.type
_entity_poly.pdbx_seq_one_letter_code
_entity_poly.pdbx_strand_id
1 'polypeptide(L)'
;MKTALGVMVSIIATITFQFALNPPGGVLQVGFDDKSKSNLFDCSIPNRTDQLCPGEAVLSLTKSDYYTFFLVCNTTCFIASLCVGLLLVSGLPLKNIFTMWMLLIGMWITLTTLLLTYFAGIVLITRDAIVDGRIVDNWFSYLLKALLLLFVVVGVFHVLHLVIWGVKKCIRLWNNRCYCVRT
;
A
#
# COMPACT_ATOMS: atom_id res chain seq x y z
N MET A 1 12.67 -19.07 -5.38
CA MET A 1 12.05 -18.13 -4.42
C MET A 1 12.13 -16.67 -4.86
N LYS A 2 13.31 -16.12 -5.22
CA LYS A 2 13.42 -14.71 -5.69
C LYS A 2 12.54 -14.40 -6.92
N THR A 3 12.44 -15.35 -7.86
CA THR A 3 11.62 -15.23 -9.07
C THR A 3 10.13 -15.09 -8.77
N ALA A 4 9.58 -15.93 -7.90
CA ALA A 4 8.16 -15.85 -7.49
C ALA A 4 7.84 -14.52 -6.78
N LEU A 5 8.74 -14.02 -5.91
CA LEU A 5 8.58 -12.72 -5.26
C LEU A 5 8.63 -11.57 -6.27
N GLY A 6 9.55 -11.62 -7.23
CA GLY A 6 9.64 -10.61 -8.30
C GLY A 6 8.37 -10.54 -9.14
N VAL A 7 7.79 -11.70 -9.49
CA VAL A 7 6.51 -11.78 -10.22
C VAL A 7 5.35 -11.20 -9.39
N MET A 8 5.25 -11.55 -8.10
CA MET A 8 4.21 -10.98 -7.23
C MET A 8 4.28 -9.46 -7.15
N VAL A 9 5.49 -8.93 -6.96
CA VAL A 9 5.75 -7.48 -6.88
C VAL A 9 5.37 -6.79 -8.20
N SER A 10 5.75 -7.34 -9.36
CA SER A 10 5.36 -6.76 -10.65
C SER A 10 3.84 -6.79 -10.86
N ILE A 11 3.16 -7.85 -10.42
CA ILE A 11 1.69 -7.94 -10.48
C ILE A 11 1.05 -6.86 -9.61
N ILE A 12 1.51 -6.69 -8.35
CA ILE A 12 0.99 -5.66 -7.46
C ILE A 12 1.21 -4.26 -8.04
N ALA A 13 2.39 -3.99 -8.59
CA ALA A 13 2.68 -2.71 -9.25
C ALA A 13 1.76 -2.48 -10.47
N THR A 14 1.49 -3.52 -11.26
CA THR A 14 0.60 -3.43 -12.42
C THR A 14 -0.84 -3.14 -12.01
N ILE A 15 -1.36 -3.84 -11.00
CA ILE A 15 -2.73 -3.66 -10.51
C ILE A 15 -2.92 -2.25 -9.93
N THR A 16 -1.98 -1.80 -9.09
CA THR A 16 -2.04 -0.46 -8.48
C THR A 16 -1.91 0.66 -9.50
N PHE A 17 -1.07 0.48 -10.52
CA PHE A 17 -0.99 1.39 -11.67
C PHE A 17 -2.32 1.46 -12.44
N GLN A 18 -2.96 0.30 -12.68
CA GLN A 18 -4.27 0.25 -13.33
C GLN A 18 -5.34 1.00 -12.53
N PHE A 19 -5.35 0.86 -11.21
CA PHE A 19 -6.28 1.58 -10.34
C PHE A 19 -6.05 3.09 -10.29
N ALA A 20 -4.81 3.54 -10.47
CA ALA A 20 -4.51 4.97 -10.55
C ALA A 20 -5.01 5.58 -11.86
N LEU A 21 -4.83 4.88 -12.99
CA LEU A 21 -5.26 5.38 -14.31
C LEU A 21 -6.76 5.19 -14.57
N ASN A 22 -7.35 4.14 -14.01
CA ASN A 22 -8.77 3.84 -14.13
C ASN A 22 -9.37 3.77 -12.71
N PRO A 23 -9.60 4.93 -12.06
CA PRO A 23 -10.11 4.95 -10.70
C PRO A 23 -11.48 4.28 -10.62
N PRO A 24 -11.81 3.69 -9.46
CA PRO A 24 -13.17 3.19 -9.22
C PRO A 24 -14.18 4.32 -9.42
N GLY A 25 -15.30 4.03 -10.08
CA GLY A 25 -16.30 5.03 -10.48
C GLY A 25 -15.97 5.82 -11.75
N GLY A 26 -14.78 5.62 -12.32
CA GLY A 26 -14.37 6.21 -13.58
C GLY A 26 -14.05 7.70 -13.51
N VAL A 27 -13.62 8.23 -14.64
CA VAL A 27 -13.40 9.65 -14.85
C VAL A 27 -14.50 10.24 -15.70
N LEU A 28 -14.79 11.51 -15.48
CA LEU A 28 -15.71 12.24 -16.32
C LEU A 28 -15.11 12.39 -17.73
N GLN A 29 -15.82 11.89 -18.74
CA GLN A 29 -15.40 11.99 -20.13
C GLN A 29 -15.91 13.30 -20.75
N VAL A 30 -15.14 13.86 -21.68
CA VAL A 30 -15.60 15.01 -22.49
C VAL A 30 -16.75 14.52 -23.37
N GLY A 31 -17.97 14.99 -23.09
CA GLY A 31 -19.10 14.86 -24.02
C GLY A 31 -18.94 15.85 -25.16
N PHE A 32 -18.81 15.36 -26.39
CA PHE A 32 -18.97 16.18 -27.59
C PHE A 32 -20.47 16.17 -27.93
N ASP A 33 -21.11 17.35 -27.96
CA ASP A 33 -22.57 17.60 -28.00
C ASP A 33 -23.30 17.32 -26.67
N ASP A 34 -24.21 18.16 -26.18
CA ASP A 34 -25.13 19.06 -26.87
C ASP A 34 -25.48 20.25 -25.95
N LYS A 35 -26.02 21.33 -26.52
CA LYS A 35 -26.37 22.63 -25.89
C LYS A 35 -27.50 22.56 -24.85
N SER A 36 -27.54 21.55 -23.99
CA SER A 36 -28.60 21.31 -23.03
C SER A 36 -28.05 20.81 -21.68
N LYS A 37 -28.01 21.75 -20.73
CA LYS A 37 -28.17 21.55 -19.29
C LYS A 37 -27.03 20.83 -18.55
N SER A 38 -26.10 21.62 -18.02
CA SER A 38 -26.05 21.95 -16.59
C SER A 38 -24.85 22.84 -16.30
N ASN A 39 -24.99 23.82 -15.41
CA ASN A 39 -23.88 24.62 -14.88
C ASN A 39 -22.88 23.79 -14.03
N LEU A 40 -22.91 22.45 -14.14
CA LEU A 40 -22.11 21.47 -13.41
C LEU A 40 -20.89 20.98 -14.23
N PHE A 41 -20.76 21.43 -15.48
CA PHE A 41 -19.75 20.98 -16.45
C PHE A 41 -18.95 22.13 -17.11
N ASP A 42 -19.20 23.38 -16.69
CA ASP A 42 -18.46 24.57 -17.12
C ASP A 42 -17.19 24.83 -16.28
N CYS A 43 -16.07 24.19 -16.62
CA CYS A 43 -14.77 24.39 -15.96
C CYS A 43 -14.22 25.83 -16.03
N SER A 44 -14.96 26.76 -16.62
CA SER A 44 -14.59 28.16 -16.77
C SER A 44 -14.84 29.00 -15.51
N ILE A 45 -15.52 28.46 -14.48
CA ILE A 45 -15.84 29.21 -13.24
C ILE A 45 -14.89 28.78 -12.09
N PRO A 46 -13.91 29.62 -11.70
CA PRO A 46 -12.91 29.27 -10.71
C PRO A 46 -13.43 29.48 -9.28
N ASN A 47 -14.42 28.71 -8.81
CA ASN A 47 -14.67 28.56 -7.35
C ASN A 47 -15.78 27.57 -6.93
N ARG A 48 -16.28 26.73 -7.84
CA ARG A 48 -17.36 25.79 -7.53
C ARG A 48 -16.76 24.46 -7.09
N THR A 49 -16.81 24.17 -5.79
CA THR A 49 -16.35 22.87 -5.22
C THR A 49 -17.30 21.72 -5.55
N ASP A 50 -18.48 22.03 -6.09
CA ASP A 50 -19.54 21.11 -6.52
C ASP A 50 -19.44 20.73 -8.01
N GLN A 51 -18.36 21.13 -8.68
CA GLN A 51 -18.21 21.01 -10.13
C GLN A 51 -17.12 20.01 -10.52
N LEU A 52 -17.43 19.13 -11.47
CA LEU A 52 -16.51 18.10 -11.97
C LEU A 52 -16.04 18.46 -13.37
N CYS A 53 -14.73 18.44 -13.60
CA CYS A 53 -14.13 18.70 -14.89
C CYS A 53 -13.80 17.40 -15.65
N PRO A 54 -13.79 17.42 -17.00
CA PRO A 54 -13.37 16.26 -17.77
C PRO A 54 -11.96 15.80 -17.37
N GLY A 55 -11.79 14.50 -17.15
CA GLY A 55 -10.57 13.89 -16.62
C GLY A 55 -10.54 13.75 -15.09
N GLU A 56 -11.47 14.36 -14.36
CA GLU A 56 -11.58 14.18 -12.91
C GLU A 56 -12.40 12.94 -12.55
N ALA A 57 -12.02 12.28 -11.46
CA ALA A 57 -12.69 11.08 -10.98
C ALA A 57 -14.05 11.42 -10.35
N VAL A 58 -15.13 10.75 -10.78
CA VAL A 58 -16.50 11.05 -10.32
C VAL A 58 -16.67 10.84 -8.81
N LEU A 59 -15.93 9.88 -8.24
CA LEU A 59 -15.97 9.58 -6.80
C LEU A 59 -15.21 10.59 -5.94
N SER A 60 -14.38 11.47 -6.51
CA SER A 60 -13.67 12.51 -5.74
C SER A 60 -14.63 13.52 -5.12
N LEU A 61 -15.77 13.79 -5.77
CA LEU A 61 -16.82 14.69 -5.30
C LEU A 61 -17.82 14.03 -4.37
N THR A 62 -18.24 12.80 -4.69
CA THR A 62 -19.30 12.10 -3.94
C THR A 62 -18.79 11.41 -2.68
N LYS A 63 -17.55 10.90 -2.69
CA LYS A 63 -16.92 10.16 -1.58
C LYS A 63 -15.47 10.61 -1.36
N SER A 64 -15.27 11.92 -1.23
CA SER A 64 -13.93 12.55 -1.23
C SER A 64 -12.96 11.97 -0.19
N ASP A 65 -13.42 11.71 1.03
CA ASP A 65 -12.56 11.19 2.11
C ASP A 65 -12.05 9.77 1.80
N TYR A 66 -12.95 8.87 1.43
CA TYR A 66 -12.59 7.50 1.06
C TYR A 66 -11.77 7.45 -0.23
N TYR A 67 -12.02 8.37 -1.17
CA TYR A 67 -11.28 8.47 -2.43
C TYR A 67 -9.84 8.94 -2.20
N THR A 68 -9.65 9.97 -1.36
CA THR A 68 -8.32 10.43 -0.96
C THR A 68 -7.55 9.33 -0.24
N PHE A 69 -8.20 8.65 0.71
CA PHE A 69 -7.60 7.53 1.42
C PHE A 69 -7.20 6.38 0.48
N PHE A 70 -8.05 6.04 -0.48
CA PHE A 70 -7.77 5.05 -1.52
C PHE A 70 -6.53 5.42 -2.33
N LEU A 71 -6.42 6.66 -2.81
CA LEU A 71 -5.27 7.10 -3.60
C LEU A 71 -3.96 7.07 -2.81
N VAL A 72 -3.97 7.53 -1.55
CA VAL A 72 -2.79 7.50 -0.69
C VAL A 72 -2.31 6.06 -0.45
N CYS A 73 -3.24 5.14 -0.14
CA CYS A 73 -2.89 3.74 0.04
C CYS A 73 -2.38 3.09 -1.26
N ASN A 74 -3.04 3.36 -2.38
CA ASN A 74 -2.69 2.79 -3.68
C ASN A 74 -1.31 3.25 -4.16
N THR A 75 -1.02 4.54 -4.05
CA THR A 75 0.28 5.12 -4.43
C THR A 75 1.40 4.62 -3.51
N THR A 76 1.14 4.51 -2.21
CA THR A 76 2.11 3.93 -1.26
C THR A 76 2.41 2.48 -1.61
N CYS A 77 1.38 1.69 -1.94
CA CYS A 77 1.53 0.30 -2.36
C CYS A 77 2.36 0.19 -3.66
N PHE A 78 2.08 1.03 -4.65
CA PHE A 78 2.82 1.08 -5.90
C PHE A 78 4.30 1.39 -5.69
N ILE A 79 4.61 2.46 -4.93
CA ILE A 79 5.99 2.86 -4.63
C ILE A 79 6.71 1.78 -3.84
N ALA A 80 6.09 1.23 -2.79
CA ALA A 80 6.67 0.17 -1.99
C ALA A 80 6.97 -1.08 -2.83
N SER A 81 6.05 -1.45 -3.74
CA SER A 81 6.27 -2.53 -4.71
C SER A 81 7.48 -2.26 -5.60
N LEU A 82 7.61 -1.05 -6.18
CA LEU A 82 8.78 -0.69 -6.98
C LEU A 82 10.08 -0.74 -6.17
N CYS A 83 10.08 -0.25 -4.93
CA CYS A 83 11.26 -0.32 -4.05
C CYS A 83 11.68 -1.78 -3.80
N VAL A 84 10.72 -2.67 -3.52
CA VAL A 84 11.00 -4.10 -3.38
C VAL A 84 11.54 -4.67 -4.70
N GLY A 85 10.92 -4.35 -5.83
CA GLY A 85 11.37 -4.78 -7.15
C GLY A 85 12.81 -4.38 -7.46
N LEU A 86 13.18 -3.13 -7.19
CA LEU A 86 14.54 -2.62 -7.33
C LEU A 86 15.53 -3.36 -6.42
N LEU A 87 15.16 -3.67 -5.17
CA LEU A 87 15.97 -4.47 -4.26
C LEU A 87 16.20 -5.90 -4.78
N LEU A 88 15.20 -6.51 -5.44
CA LEU A 88 15.34 -7.82 -6.06
C LEU A 88 16.24 -7.77 -7.31
N VAL A 89 16.09 -6.75 -8.16
CA VAL A 89 16.85 -6.58 -9.41
C VAL A 89 18.32 -6.20 -9.14
N SER A 90 18.60 -5.49 -8.04
CA SER A 90 19.96 -5.03 -7.69
C SER A 90 20.96 -6.17 -7.46
N GLY A 91 20.54 -7.43 -7.50
CA GLY A 91 21.44 -8.58 -7.38
C GLY A 91 22.09 -8.71 -6.00
N LEU A 92 21.70 -7.87 -5.04
CA LEU A 92 22.26 -7.86 -3.70
C LEU A 92 22.13 -9.27 -3.10
N PRO A 93 23.20 -9.78 -2.47
CA PRO A 93 23.15 -11.09 -1.86
C PRO A 93 22.08 -11.06 -0.75
N LEU A 94 20.92 -11.69 -0.99
CA LEU A 94 19.86 -11.91 0.02
C LEU A 94 20.33 -12.73 1.23
N LYS A 95 21.61 -13.10 1.26
CA LYS A 95 22.31 -13.65 2.41
C LYS A 95 22.65 -12.57 3.44
N ASN A 96 22.69 -11.29 3.05
CA ASN A 96 22.89 -10.20 3.98
C ASN A 96 21.60 -9.96 4.78
N ILE A 97 21.71 -10.03 6.11
CA ILE A 97 20.58 -9.85 7.04
C ILE A 97 19.89 -8.52 6.80
N PHE A 98 20.65 -7.45 6.51
CA PHE A 98 20.09 -6.13 6.25
C PHE A 98 19.18 -6.08 5.02
N THR A 99 19.63 -6.62 3.89
CA THR A 99 18.85 -6.66 2.65
C THR A 99 17.60 -7.52 2.81
N MET A 100 17.70 -8.64 3.52
CA MET A 100 16.56 -9.51 3.81
C MET A 100 15.53 -8.79 4.71
N TRP A 101 16.00 -8.04 5.71
CA TRP A 101 15.14 -7.21 6.56
C TRP A 101 14.42 -6.11 5.78
N MET A 102 15.13 -5.38 4.92
CA MET A 102 14.54 -4.32 4.09
C MET A 102 13.49 -4.89 3.12
N LEU A 103 13.77 -6.03 2.50
CA LEU A 103 12.83 -6.72 1.62
C LEU A 103 11.59 -7.20 2.37
N LEU A 104 11.77 -7.72 3.58
CA LEU A 104 10.67 -8.14 4.44
C LEU A 104 9.79 -6.95 4.81
N ILE A 105 10.37 -5.87 5.37
CA ILE A 105 9.64 -4.66 5.75
C ILE A 105 8.90 -4.08 4.55
N GLY A 106 9.57 -3.98 3.40
CA GLY A 106 8.96 -3.51 2.16
C GLY A 106 7.75 -4.35 1.77
N MET A 107 7.88 -5.69 1.77
CA MET A 107 6.76 -6.58 1.45
C MET A 107 5.58 -6.44 2.42
N TRP A 108 5.84 -6.29 3.72
CA TRP A 108 4.78 -6.06 4.70
C TRP A 108 4.04 -4.74 4.45
N ILE A 109 4.77 -3.65 4.20
CA ILE A 109 4.17 -2.36 3.86
C ILE A 109 3.32 -2.48 2.59
N THR A 110 3.86 -3.11 1.53
CA THR A 110 3.13 -3.32 0.27
C THR A 110 1.83 -4.10 0.48
N LEU A 111 1.87 -5.25 1.16
CA LEU A 111 0.67 -6.08 1.36
C LEU A 111 -0.41 -5.38 2.19
N THR A 112 -0.01 -4.58 3.17
CA THR A 112 -0.96 -3.94 4.08
C THR A 112 -1.60 -2.71 3.47
N THR A 113 -0.82 -1.89 2.77
CA THR A 113 -1.35 -0.80 1.95
C THR A 113 -2.22 -1.32 0.79
N LEU A 114 -1.87 -2.47 0.18
CA LEU A 114 -2.72 -3.12 -0.84
C LEU A 114 -4.08 -3.55 -0.26
N LEU A 115 -4.08 -4.16 0.93
CA LEU A 115 -5.30 -4.58 1.61
C LEU A 115 -6.19 -3.37 1.94
N LEU A 116 -5.60 -2.28 2.46
CA LEU A 116 -6.34 -1.04 2.73
C LEU A 116 -6.92 -0.43 1.45
N THR A 117 -6.15 -0.44 0.35
CA THR A 117 -6.60 0.01 -0.97
C THR A 117 -7.80 -0.80 -1.46
N TYR A 118 -7.75 -2.13 -1.31
CA TYR A 118 -8.84 -3.02 -1.69
C TYR A 118 -10.13 -2.70 -0.91
N PHE A 119 -10.03 -2.51 0.41
CA PHE A 119 -11.19 -2.13 1.22
C PHE A 119 -11.75 -0.76 0.84
N ALA A 120 -10.90 0.24 0.69
CA ALA A 120 -11.33 1.57 0.26
C ALA A 120 -12.02 1.51 -1.11
N GLY A 121 -11.49 0.69 -2.03
CA GLY A 121 -12.11 0.42 -3.33
C GLY A 121 -13.52 -0.18 -3.21
N ILE A 122 -13.74 -1.14 -2.32
CA ILE A 122 -15.08 -1.70 -2.05
C ILE A 122 -16.04 -0.62 -1.57
N VAL A 123 -15.61 0.22 -0.62
CA VAL A 123 -16.46 1.30 -0.07
C VAL A 123 -16.81 2.33 -1.15
N LEU A 124 -15.88 2.61 -2.06
CA LEU A 124 -16.05 3.53 -3.18
C LEU A 124 -17.08 3.02 -4.20
N ILE A 125 -17.05 1.73 -4.55
CA ILE A 125 -17.97 1.16 -5.55
C ILE A 125 -19.33 0.74 -4.97
N THR A 126 -19.41 0.54 -3.64
CA THR A 126 -20.65 0.10 -2.99
C THR A 126 -21.57 1.29 -2.72
N ARG A 127 -22.86 1.11 -2.99
CA ARG A 127 -23.90 2.14 -2.79
C ARG A 127 -24.33 2.19 -1.34
N ASP A 128 -24.39 3.40 -0.77
CA ASP A 128 -24.66 3.65 0.65
C ASP A 128 -26.04 3.14 1.11
N ALA A 129 -27.00 3.01 0.19
CA ALA A 129 -28.34 2.47 0.49
C ALA A 129 -28.35 0.96 0.87
N ILE A 130 -27.29 0.22 0.55
CA ILE A 130 -27.21 -1.23 0.80
C ILE A 130 -26.43 -1.53 2.08
N VAL A 131 -25.56 -0.60 2.52
CA VAL A 131 -24.60 -0.87 3.57
C VAL A 131 -24.65 0.23 4.61
N ASP A 132 -25.08 -0.13 5.81
CA ASP A 132 -25.02 0.75 6.98
C ASP A 132 -23.55 1.11 7.24
N GLY A 133 -23.18 2.38 7.02
CA GLY A 133 -21.80 2.86 7.10
C GLY A 133 -21.14 2.52 8.44
N ARG A 134 -21.94 2.45 9.51
CA ARG A 134 -21.46 2.08 10.85
C ARG A 134 -20.97 0.63 10.93
N ILE A 135 -21.55 -0.28 10.16
CA ILE A 135 -21.10 -1.69 10.09
C ILE A 135 -19.75 -1.75 9.36
N VAL A 136 -19.59 -0.99 8.27
CA VAL A 136 -18.36 -0.94 7.47
C VAL A 136 -17.22 -0.33 8.28
N ASP A 137 -17.46 0.80 8.93
CA ASP A 137 -16.44 1.48 9.72
C ASP A 137 -15.98 0.63 10.91
N ASN A 138 -16.91 -0.04 11.58
CA ASN A 138 -16.58 -0.98 12.66
C ASN A 138 -15.77 -2.16 12.14
N TRP A 139 -16.22 -2.79 11.05
CA TRP A 139 -15.54 -3.93 10.46
C TRP A 139 -14.12 -3.56 9.98
N PHE A 140 -13.99 -2.40 9.33
CA PHE A 140 -12.71 -1.80 8.95
C PHE A 140 -11.81 -1.56 10.17
N SER A 141 -12.35 -1.00 11.26
CA SER A 141 -11.59 -0.79 12.50
C SER A 141 -11.08 -2.10 13.11
N TYR A 142 -11.91 -3.15 13.14
CA TYR A 142 -11.50 -4.47 13.62
C TYR A 142 -10.41 -5.09 12.75
N LEU A 143 -10.55 -5.00 11.42
CA LEU A 143 -9.55 -5.49 10.48
C LEU A 143 -8.22 -4.74 10.61
N LEU A 144 -8.26 -3.42 10.75
CA LEU A 144 -7.06 -2.60 10.93
C LEU A 144 -6.36 -2.92 12.26
N LYS A 145 -7.11 -3.10 13.34
CA LYS A 145 -6.56 -3.57 14.64
C LYS A 145 -5.95 -4.96 14.54
N ALA A 146 -6.61 -5.90 13.84
CA ALA A 146 -6.11 -7.25 13.64
C ALA A 146 -4.81 -7.24 12.81
N LEU A 147 -4.75 -6.41 11.76
CA LEU A 147 -3.56 -6.23 10.93
C LEU A 147 -2.40 -5.63 11.72
N LEU A 148 -2.67 -4.59 12.52
CA LEU A 148 -1.68 -3.99 13.43
C LEU A 148 -1.18 -4.99 14.46
N LEU A 149 -2.06 -5.81 15.04
CA LEU A 149 -1.67 -6.85 15.99
C LEU A 149 -0.77 -7.91 15.32
N LEU A 150 -1.11 -8.34 14.10
CA LEU A 150 -0.28 -9.25 13.31
C LEU A 150 1.11 -8.66 13.05
N PHE A 151 1.17 -7.37 12.67
CA PHE A 151 2.43 -6.65 12.47
C PHE A 151 3.30 -6.63 13.72
N VAL A 152 2.70 -6.35 14.89
CA VAL A 152 3.41 -6.34 16.16
C VAL A 152 3.96 -7.73 16.47
N VAL A 153 3.14 -8.78 16.34
CA VAL A 153 3.58 -10.16 16.61
C VAL A 153 4.72 -10.58 15.69
N VAL A 154 4.60 -10.34 14.38
CA VAL A 154 5.65 -10.70 13.42
C VAL A 154 6.89 -9.84 13.59
N GLY A 155 6.73 -8.55 13.86
CA GLY A 155 7.81 -7.63 14.15
C GLY A 155 8.60 -8.06 15.38
N VAL A 156 7.91 -8.38 16.49
CA VAL A 156 8.53 -8.91 17.71
C VAL A 156 9.27 -10.21 17.41
N PHE A 157 8.67 -11.14 16.67
CA PHE A 157 9.34 -12.39 16.29
C PHE A 157 10.65 -12.14 15.51
N HIS A 158 10.63 -11.22 14.54
CA HIS A 158 11.82 -10.89 13.73
C HIS A 158 12.88 -10.15 14.55
N VAL A 159 12.49 -9.26 15.45
CA VAL A 159 13.40 -8.58 16.38
C VAL A 159 14.04 -9.58 17.34
N LEU A 160 13.26 -10.49 17.92
CA LEU A 160 13.77 -11.56 18.79
C LEU A 160 14.79 -12.43 18.05
N HIS A 161 14.48 -12.87 16.83
CA HIS A 161 15.40 -13.67 16.03
C HIS A 161 16.69 -12.91 15.71
N LEU A 162 16.60 -11.60 15.42
CA LEU A 162 17.75 -10.74 15.17
C LEU A 162 18.61 -10.56 16.43
N VAL A 163 17.98 -10.34 17.59
CA VAL A 163 18.67 -10.21 18.89
C VAL A 163 19.36 -11.53 19.26
N ILE A 164 18.68 -12.68 19.13
CA ILE A 164 19.27 -13.99 19.39
C ILE A 164 20.46 -14.24 18.47
N TRP A 165 20.34 -13.90 17.18
CA TRP A 165 21.44 -14.02 16.23
C TRP A 165 22.61 -13.10 16.59
N GLY A 166 22.32 -11.84 16.95
CA GLY A 166 23.31 -10.85 17.37
C GLY A 166 24.06 -11.28 18.62
N VAL A 167 23.35 -11.73 19.65
CA VAL A 167 23.94 -12.26 20.90
C VAL A 167 24.80 -13.50 20.60
N LYS A 168 24.30 -14.47 19.82
CA LYS A 168 25.09 -15.65 19.42
C LYS A 168 26.35 -15.26 18.63
N LYS A 169 26.29 -14.22 17.80
CA LYS A 169 27.44 -13.70 17.04
C LYS A 169 28.45 -13.03 17.98
N CYS A 170 28.00 -12.18 18.90
CA CYS A 170 28.83 -11.52 19.90
C CYS A 170 29.53 -12.52 20.83
N ILE A 171 28.81 -13.53 21.34
CA ILE A 171 29.40 -14.59 22.17
C ILE A 171 30.50 -15.33 21.40
N ARG A 172 30.27 -15.67 20.12
CA ARG A 172 31.27 -16.35 19.28
C ARG A 172 32.52 -15.50 19.07
N LEU A 173 32.35 -14.20 18.83
CA LEU A 173 33.46 -13.25 18.67
C LEU A 173 34.23 -13.04 19.98
N TRP A 174 33.54 -13.01 21.12
CA TRP A 174 34.15 -12.92 22.43
C TRP A 174 34.98 -14.16 22.75
N ASN A 175 34.42 -15.35 22.56
CA ASN A 175 35.12 -16.60 22.84
C ASN A 175 36.40 -16.73 21.99
N ASN A 176 36.32 -16.37 20.70
CA ASN A 176 37.48 -16.40 19.79
C ASN A 176 38.57 -15.37 20.18
N ARG A 177 38.21 -14.22 20.76
CA ARG A 177 39.20 -13.26 21.29
C ARG A 177 39.88 -13.75 22.57
N CYS A 178 39.18 -14.49 23.43
CA CYS A 178 39.79 -15.06 24.63
C CYS A 178 40.80 -16.17 24.34
N TYR A 179 40.63 -16.96 23.28
CA TYR A 179 41.61 -17.98 22.88
C TYR A 179 42.93 -17.40 22.35
N CYS A 180 42.90 -16.22 21.73
CA CYS A 180 44.10 -15.60 21.13
C CYS A 180 45.00 -14.88 22.16
N VAL A 181 44.51 -14.63 23.39
CA VAL A 181 45.28 -13.98 24.48
C VAL A 181 46.00 -15.01 25.36
N ARG A 182 45.72 -16.31 25.19
CA ARG A 182 46.25 -17.40 26.05
C ARG A 182 47.37 -18.23 25.38
N THR A 183 47.82 -17.87 24.18
CA THR A 183 49.00 -18.43 23.49
C THR A 183 50.09 -17.37 23.40
#